data_AF-A0A5M8P373-F1
#
_entry.id   AF-A0A5M8P373-F1
#
_cell.length_a   1.000
_cell.length_b   1.000
_cell.length_c   1.000
_cell.angle_alpha   90.00
_cell.angle_beta   90.00
_cell.angle_gamma   90.00
#
_symmetry.space_group_name_H-M   'P 1'
#
loop_
_entity.id
_entity.type
_entity.pdbx_description
1 polymer ?
#
loop_
_entity_poly.entity_id
_entity_poly.type
_entity_poly.pdbx_seq_one_letter_code
_entity_poly.pdbx_strand_id
1 'polypeptide(L)'
;MKCSHCMRGDAQDINITNEYIVNILKYIGQIYQLTITGGEPSLNVNGIKFLLKELKRRKISVERFYIATNGSESSMSNEFTDICTKLYDYQETKQEEAMLEMSNDHFHNRELHETVFAELSKYPFFSNRYSFPDGFSLIKEGRSKVGYENIILPLGFYDNCRIEGDFYLNALGYIICNDNLSYENQDKLSLCHSKDIITYLKSIH
;
A
#
# COMPACT_ATOMS: atom_id res chain seq x y z
N MET A 1 5.66 -15.11 2.02
CA MET A 1 4.66 -16.11 2.49
C MET A 1 3.89 -16.71 1.31
N LYS A 2 3.17 -17.83 1.51
CA LYS A 2 2.33 -18.49 0.49
C LYS A 2 0.89 -18.70 0.97
N CYS A 3 0.26 -17.70 1.56
CA CYS A 3 -1.12 -17.81 2.07
C CYS A 3 -2.12 -18.16 0.96
N SER A 4 -2.95 -19.20 1.14
CA SER A 4 -3.93 -19.68 0.15
C SER A 4 -4.93 -18.62 -0.29
N HIS A 5 -5.19 -17.61 0.52
CA HIS A 5 -6.18 -16.57 0.27
C HIS A 5 -5.55 -15.22 -0.10
N CYS A 6 -4.27 -15.22 -0.48
CA CYS A 6 -3.61 -14.00 -0.93
C CYS A 6 -4.26 -13.49 -2.22
N MET A 7 -4.93 -12.34 -2.13
CA MET A 7 -5.53 -11.66 -3.28
C MET A 7 -4.50 -11.28 -4.35
N ARG A 8 -3.24 -11.03 -3.95
CA ARG A 8 -2.18 -10.68 -4.90
C ARG A 8 -1.78 -11.85 -5.81
N GLY A 9 -1.99 -13.09 -5.38
CA GLY A 9 -1.56 -14.28 -6.11
C GLY A 9 -0.27 -14.88 -5.57
N ASP A 10 0.61 -15.33 -6.47
CA ASP A 10 1.94 -15.83 -6.11
C ASP A 10 2.90 -14.66 -5.83
N ALA A 11 3.78 -14.83 -4.85
CA ALA A 11 4.76 -13.82 -4.52
C ALA A 11 5.72 -13.59 -5.70
N GLN A 12 6.03 -12.32 -5.95
CA GLN A 12 7.01 -11.90 -6.95
C GLN A 12 8.22 -11.30 -6.25
N ASP A 13 9.42 -11.62 -6.72
CA ASP A 13 10.67 -11.02 -6.24
C ASP A 13 10.97 -9.74 -7.03
N ILE A 14 10.10 -8.74 -6.83
CA ILE A 14 10.13 -7.48 -7.59
C ILE A 14 9.96 -6.32 -6.62
N ASN A 15 10.94 -5.42 -6.64
CA ASN A 15 10.86 -4.14 -5.97
C ASN A 15 10.49 -3.04 -6.96
N ILE A 16 9.72 -2.06 -6.50
CA ILE A 16 9.42 -0.87 -7.29
C ILE A 16 10.70 -0.09 -7.63
N THR A 17 10.81 0.36 -8.88
CA THR A 17 11.91 1.22 -9.31
C THR A 17 11.67 2.67 -8.89
N ASN A 18 12.70 3.32 -8.34
CA ASN A 18 12.66 4.71 -7.88
C ASN A 18 12.15 5.70 -8.96
N GLU A 19 12.49 5.47 -10.22
CA GLU A 19 12.04 6.28 -11.35
C GLU A 19 10.51 6.31 -11.46
N TYR A 20 9.83 5.20 -11.19
CA TYR A 20 8.37 5.11 -11.30
C TYR A 20 7.70 6.00 -10.25
N ILE A 21 8.23 6.02 -9.03
CA ILE A 21 7.78 6.93 -7.96
C ILE A 21 7.98 8.39 -8.39
N VAL A 22 9.18 8.71 -8.91
CA VAL A 22 9.52 10.07 -9.39
C VAL A 22 8.60 10.52 -10.52
N ASN A 23 8.24 9.62 -11.43
CA ASN A 23 7.36 9.89 -12.56
C ASN A 23 5.95 10.29 -12.13
N ILE A 24 5.48 9.80 -10.99
CA ILE A 24 4.16 10.15 -10.46
C ILE A 24 4.25 11.42 -9.59
N LEU A 25 5.17 11.45 -8.63
CA LEU A 25 5.27 12.57 -7.68
C LEU A 25 5.63 13.92 -8.32
N LYS A 26 6.07 13.94 -9.58
CA LYS A 26 6.33 15.21 -10.30
C LYS A 26 5.07 16.02 -10.61
N TYR A 27 3.88 15.44 -10.48
CA TYR A 27 2.60 16.08 -10.78
C TYR A 27 1.66 16.19 -9.58
N ILE A 28 2.11 15.75 -8.41
CA ILE A 28 1.29 15.72 -7.19
C ILE A 28 1.72 16.86 -6.28
N GLY A 29 0.76 17.67 -5.83
CA GLY A 29 0.97 18.68 -4.81
C GLY A 29 0.58 18.22 -3.40
N GLN A 30 -0.45 17.36 -3.32
CA GLN A 30 -1.01 16.86 -2.07
C GLN A 30 -1.52 15.44 -2.26
N ILE A 31 -1.39 14.61 -1.23
CA ILE A 31 -1.96 13.26 -1.15
C ILE A 31 -2.88 13.21 0.06
N TYR A 32 -4.15 12.84 -0.14
CA TYR A 32 -5.07 12.67 0.98
C TYR A 32 -4.77 11.38 1.77
N GLN A 33 -4.61 10.25 1.08
CA GLN A 33 -4.25 9.00 1.73
C GLN A 33 -3.14 8.31 0.93
N LEU A 34 -2.00 8.07 1.59
CA LEU A 34 -0.90 7.32 1.02
C LEU A 34 -0.86 5.91 1.61
N THR A 35 -1.38 4.95 0.85
CA THR A 35 -1.33 3.53 1.19
C THR A 35 -0.04 2.90 0.66
N ILE A 36 0.76 2.30 1.54
CA ILE A 36 1.94 1.51 1.19
C ILE A 36 1.58 0.04 1.43
N THR A 37 1.37 -0.68 0.33
CA THR A 37 0.92 -2.07 0.32
C THR A 37 1.74 -2.88 -0.69
N GLY A 38 1.42 -4.16 -0.85
CA GLY A 38 2.08 -5.07 -1.77
C GLY A 38 1.91 -6.52 -1.33
N GLY A 39 2.99 -7.29 -1.48
CA GLY A 39 3.11 -8.58 -0.81
C GLY A 39 3.49 -8.42 0.67
N GLU A 40 4.56 -7.68 0.95
CA GLU A 40 4.98 -7.31 2.32
C GLU A 40 5.86 -6.04 2.30
N PRO A 41 5.40 -4.88 2.81
CA PRO A 41 6.15 -3.62 2.82
C PRO A 41 7.48 -3.67 3.59
N SER A 42 7.55 -4.43 4.70
CA SER A 42 8.77 -4.51 5.52
C SER A 42 9.97 -5.14 4.83
N LEU A 43 9.78 -5.81 3.68
CA LEU A 43 10.86 -6.36 2.87
C LEU A 43 11.54 -5.31 1.96
N ASN A 44 10.92 -4.14 1.75
CA ASN A 44 11.48 -3.08 0.90
C ASN A 44 11.48 -1.71 1.60
N VAL A 45 12.14 -1.66 2.76
CA VAL A 45 12.31 -0.42 3.53
C VAL A 45 13.01 0.68 2.71
N ASN A 46 13.93 0.32 1.83
CA ASN A 46 14.64 1.28 0.98
C ASN A 46 13.71 2.02 0.01
N GLY A 47 12.71 1.33 -0.56
CA GLY A 47 11.67 1.97 -1.38
C GLY A 47 10.86 2.98 -0.57
N ILE A 48 10.50 2.65 0.66
CA ILE A 48 9.76 3.54 1.57
C ILE A 48 10.62 4.76 1.96
N LYS A 49 11.89 4.56 2.31
CA LYS A 49 12.86 5.63 2.58
C LYS A 49 12.98 6.58 1.39
N PHE A 50 13.06 6.04 0.18
CA PHE A 50 13.12 6.83 -1.05
C PHE A 50 11.83 7.63 -1.30
N LEU A 51 10.67 7.00 -1.13
CA LEU A 51 9.37 7.68 -1.23
C LEU A 51 9.28 8.87 -0.27
N LEU A 52 9.58 8.67 1.02
CA LEU A 52 9.54 9.75 2.01
C LEU A 52 10.53 10.88 1.67
N LYS A 53 11.73 10.54 1.19
CA LYS A 53 12.72 11.52 0.74
C LYS A 53 12.16 12.38 -0.40
N GLU A 54 11.50 11.77 -1.38
CA GLU A 54 10.93 12.48 -2.52
C GLU A 54 9.72 13.34 -2.14
N LEU A 55 8.85 12.86 -1.25
CA LEU A 55 7.75 13.66 -0.70
C LEU A 55 8.27 14.93 -0.04
N LYS A 56 9.26 14.79 0.87
CA LYS A 56 9.92 15.92 1.55
C LYS A 56 10.58 16.88 0.58
N ARG A 57 11.36 16.35 -0.38
CA ARG A 57 12.11 17.16 -1.36
C ARG A 57 11.17 18.00 -2.22
N ARG A 58 9.99 17.47 -2.55
CA ARG A 58 8.98 18.12 -3.40
C ARG A 58 7.95 18.94 -2.63
N LYS A 59 8.01 18.90 -1.28
CA LYS A 59 7.05 19.55 -0.38
C LYS A 59 5.61 19.09 -0.63
N ILE A 60 5.44 17.79 -0.86
CA ILE A 60 4.13 17.17 -1.08
C ILE A 60 3.51 16.92 0.29
N SER A 61 2.40 17.57 0.61
CA SER A 61 1.65 17.29 1.82
C SER A 61 1.00 15.91 1.75
N VAL A 62 0.98 15.21 2.87
CA VAL A 62 0.28 13.93 3.00
C VAL A 62 -0.58 13.99 4.25
N GLU A 63 -1.89 13.94 4.06
CA GLU A 63 -2.86 14.06 5.15
C GLU A 63 -2.75 12.85 6.10
N ARG A 64 -2.73 11.63 5.54
CA ARG A 64 -2.55 10.39 6.31
C ARG A 64 -1.88 9.27 5.53
N PHE A 65 -1.24 8.33 6.23
CA PHE A 65 -0.62 7.12 5.67
C PHE A 65 -1.28 5.84 6.16
N TYR A 66 -1.22 4.79 5.37
CA TYR A 66 -1.62 3.45 5.81
C TYR A 66 -0.62 2.41 5.34
N ILE A 67 -0.23 1.50 6.22
CA ILE A 67 0.65 0.37 5.93
C ILE A 67 0.06 -0.88 6.55
N ALA A 68 -0.10 -1.93 5.74
CA ALA A 68 -0.43 -3.27 6.24
C ALA A 68 0.81 -4.16 6.18
N THR A 69 1.13 -4.83 7.27
CA THR A 69 2.23 -5.81 7.36
C THR A 69 1.70 -7.19 7.78
N ASN A 70 2.38 -8.24 7.36
CA ASN A 70 1.97 -9.61 7.59
C ASN A 70 2.37 -10.18 8.96
N GLY A 71 3.14 -9.45 9.77
CA GLY A 71 3.56 -9.92 11.09
C GLY A 71 4.73 -10.92 11.05
N SER A 72 5.61 -10.82 10.05
CA SER A 72 6.82 -11.64 9.97
C SER A 72 8.01 -10.97 10.67
N GLU A 73 9.17 -11.64 10.73
CA GLU A 73 10.37 -11.11 11.38
C GLU A 73 10.79 -9.73 10.85
N SER A 74 10.66 -9.48 9.54
CA SER A 74 11.02 -8.19 8.94
C SER A 74 10.16 -7.03 9.46
N SER A 75 8.93 -7.31 9.90
CA SER A 75 8.02 -6.34 10.51
C SER A 75 8.56 -5.77 11.83
N MET A 76 9.46 -6.46 12.52
CA MET A 76 10.09 -6.00 13.77
C MET A 76 11.44 -5.30 13.55
N SER A 77 11.92 -5.22 12.31
CA SER A 77 13.24 -4.64 12.05
C SER A 77 13.27 -3.15 12.44
N ASN A 78 14.36 -2.73 13.07
CA ASN A 78 14.57 -1.33 13.47
C ASN A 78 14.45 -0.38 12.28
N GLU A 79 14.88 -0.80 11.09
CA GLU A 79 14.78 0.04 9.90
C GLU A 79 13.32 0.25 9.47
N PHE A 80 12.47 -0.78 9.59
CA PHE A 80 11.06 -0.69 9.25
C PHE A 80 10.30 0.15 10.27
N THR A 81 10.50 -0.08 11.57
CA THR A 81 9.81 0.68 12.61
C THR A 81 10.25 2.16 12.64
N ASP A 82 11.53 2.45 12.38
CA ASP A 82 12.05 3.81 12.22
C ASP A 82 11.42 4.53 11.02
N ILE A 83 11.30 3.88 9.86
CA ILE A 83 10.67 4.53 8.71
C ILE A 83 9.17 4.75 8.92
N CYS A 84 8.47 3.80 9.56
CA CYS A 84 7.06 3.96 9.92
C CYS A 84 6.86 5.14 10.88
N THR A 85 7.74 5.29 11.88
CA THR A 85 7.72 6.44 12.79
C THR A 85 7.94 7.75 12.04
N LYS A 86 8.89 7.79 11.10
CA LYS A 86 9.14 8.99 10.28
C LYS A 86 7.99 9.35 9.35
N LEU A 87 7.23 8.37 8.86
CA LEU A 87 6.01 8.60 8.09
C LEU A 87 4.89 9.12 8.98
N TYR A 88 4.71 8.50 10.15
CA TYR A 88 3.77 8.97 11.15
C TYR A 88 4.06 10.43 11.52
N ASP A 89 5.31 10.81 11.77
CA ASP A 89 5.69 12.20 12.05
C ASP A 89 5.44 13.14 10.88
N TYR A 90 5.65 12.67 9.65
CA TYR A 90 5.51 13.48 8.42
C TYR A 90 4.08 13.81 8.04
N GLN A 91 3.12 12.93 8.34
CA GLN A 91 1.71 13.14 7.99
C GLN A 91 1.11 14.36 8.70
N GLU A 92 0.14 15.02 8.09
CA GLU A 92 -0.45 16.26 8.63
C GLU A 92 -1.37 15.97 9.82
N THR A 93 -2.26 14.98 9.71
CA THR A 93 -3.23 14.67 10.75
C THR A 93 -2.82 13.45 11.56
N LYS A 94 -2.70 13.62 12.88
CA LYS A 94 -2.55 12.49 13.82
C LYS A 94 -3.96 12.03 14.21
N GLN A 95 -4.55 11.15 13.40
CA GLN A 95 -5.86 10.56 13.72
C GLN A 95 -5.73 9.52 14.84
N GLU A 96 -6.84 9.19 15.50
CA GLU A 96 -6.91 8.07 16.46
C GLU A 96 -6.90 6.71 15.74
N GLU A 97 -7.06 6.69 14.42
CA GLU A 97 -6.97 5.48 13.60
C GLU A 97 -5.52 5.00 13.46
N ALA A 98 -5.34 3.68 13.42
CA ALA A 98 -4.02 3.08 13.26
C ALA A 98 -3.49 3.28 11.84
N MET A 99 -2.20 3.62 11.75
CA MET A 99 -1.51 3.88 10.48
C MET A 99 -0.68 2.67 10.04
N LEU A 100 -0.23 1.85 11.00
CA LEU A 100 0.43 0.58 10.77
C LEU A 100 -0.44 -0.53 11.34
N GLU A 101 -0.94 -1.41 10.48
CA GLU A 101 -1.72 -2.56 10.90
C GLU A 101 -0.98 -3.87 10.64
N MET A 102 -0.93 -4.73 11.66
CA MET A 102 -0.54 -6.12 11.46
C MET A 102 -1.77 -6.95 11.09
N SER A 103 -1.67 -7.67 9.98
CA SER A 103 -2.68 -8.67 9.59
C SER A 103 -2.53 -9.90 10.48
N ASN A 104 -3.42 -10.02 11.45
CA ASN A 104 -3.48 -11.12 12.41
C ASN A 104 -4.51 -12.20 12.03
N ASP A 105 -4.86 -12.31 10.74
CA ASP A 105 -5.76 -13.34 10.24
C ASP A 105 -5.23 -14.77 10.48
N HIS A 106 -6.10 -15.76 10.32
CA HIS A 106 -5.77 -17.17 10.56
C HIS A 106 -5.11 -17.86 9.38
N PHE A 107 -4.93 -17.16 8.26
CA PHE A 107 -4.28 -17.66 7.06
C PHE A 107 -2.77 -17.32 7.00
N HIS A 108 -2.29 -16.48 7.90
CA HIS A 108 -0.88 -16.12 8.06
C HIS A 108 -0.12 -17.09 8.96
N ASN A 109 1.21 -17.16 8.80
CA ASN A 109 2.04 -17.89 9.75
C ASN A 109 2.10 -17.10 11.06
N ARG A 110 1.46 -17.63 12.12
CA ARG A 110 1.32 -16.97 13.41
C ARG A 110 2.48 -17.18 14.37
N GLU A 111 3.52 -17.91 13.99
CA GLU A 111 4.66 -18.26 14.84
C GLU A 111 5.29 -17.06 15.56
N LEU A 112 5.41 -15.93 14.86
CA LEU A 112 6.01 -14.71 15.41
C LEU A 112 4.99 -13.63 15.80
N HIS A 113 3.69 -13.85 15.58
CA HIS A 113 2.69 -12.78 15.72
C HIS A 113 2.63 -12.18 17.13
N GLU A 114 2.77 -12.99 18.18
CA GLU A 114 2.78 -12.47 19.56
C GLU A 114 4.01 -11.59 19.83
N THR A 115 5.18 -12.00 19.36
CA THR A 115 6.42 -11.22 19.48
C THR A 115 6.34 -9.93 18.67
N VAL A 116 5.86 -10.02 17.43
CA VAL A 116 5.71 -8.86 16.54
C VAL A 116 4.68 -7.88 17.10
N PHE A 117 3.57 -8.39 17.62
CA PHE A 117 2.58 -7.56 18.31
C PHE A 117 3.20 -6.83 19.49
N ALA A 118 3.92 -7.53 20.37
CA ALA A 118 4.55 -6.91 21.54
C ALA A 118 5.60 -5.84 21.17
N GLU A 119 6.28 -6.01 20.03
CA GLU A 119 7.20 -5.00 19.51
C GLU A 119 6.46 -3.78 18.94
N LEU A 120 5.50 -4.02 18.06
CA LEU A 120 4.80 -2.95 17.34
C LEU A 120 3.79 -2.21 18.23
N SER A 121 3.25 -2.84 19.28
CA SER A 121 2.33 -2.20 20.22
C SER A 121 2.96 -1.09 21.06
N LYS A 122 4.29 -0.94 21.00
CA LYS A 122 5.01 0.19 21.61
C LYS A 122 4.75 1.51 20.88
N TYR A 123 4.28 1.45 19.63
CA TYR A 123 4.04 2.62 18.79
C TYR A 123 2.56 3.03 18.83
N PRO A 124 2.24 4.32 19.04
CA PRO A 124 0.86 4.78 19.23
C PRO A 124 0.01 4.71 17.95
N PHE A 125 0.65 4.54 16.80
CA PHE A 125 0.02 4.45 15.48
C PHE A 125 -0.16 3.01 15.00
N PHE A 126 0.04 2.02 15.88
CA PHE A 126 -0.07 0.60 15.56
C PHE A 126 -1.38 -0.01 16.07
N SER A 127 -1.96 -0.93 15.29
CA SER A 127 -2.99 -1.86 15.76
C SER A 127 -2.89 -3.23 15.08
N ASN A 128 -3.63 -4.20 15.62
CA ASN A 128 -4.03 -5.37 14.84
C ASN A 128 -5.20 -5.01 13.95
N ARG A 129 -5.15 -5.48 12.70
CA ARG A 129 -6.21 -5.25 11.74
C ARG A 129 -7.55 -5.88 12.14
N TYR A 130 -7.51 -7.01 12.85
CA TYR A 130 -8.70 -7.78 13.18
C TYR A 130 -8.88 -7.99 14.69
N SER A 131 -10.05 -7.62 15.20
CA SER A 131 -10.43 -7.78 16.61
C SER A 131 -11.61 -8.73 16.83
N PHE A 132 -12.24 -9.24 15.77
CA PHE A 132 -13.45 -10.08 15.84
C PHE A 132 -13.23 -11.50 15.27
N PRO A 133 -13.94 -12.51 15.80
CA PRO A 133 -13.75 -13.93 15.43
C PRO A 133 -14.19 -14.30 14.01
N ASP A 134 -15.01 -13.47 13.36
CA ASP A 134 -15.62 -13.80 12.05
C ASP A 134 -14.67 -13.66 10.85
N GLY A 135 -13.42 -13.24 11.09
CA GLY A 135 -12.41 -13.13 10.04
C GLY A 135 -12.71 -12.04 9.00
N PHE A 136 -11.82 -11.91 8.02
CA PHE A 136 -11.94 -10.92 6.95
C PHE A 136 -12.85 -11.41 5.82
N SER A 137 -13.63 -10.52 5.22
CA SER A 137 -14.30 -10.77 3.95
C SER A 137 -13.25 -10.95 2.86
N LEU A 138 -13.03 -12.20 2.44
CA LEU A 138 -12.08 -12.49 1.36
C LEU A 138 -12.52 -11.81 0.06
N ILE A 139 -11.54 -11.48 -0.77
CA ILE A 139 -11.75 -11.02 -2.15
C ILE A 139 -11.49 -12.22 -3.05
N LYS A 140 -12.37 -12.47 -4.00
CA LYS A 140 -12.22 -13.54 -4.99
C LYS A 140 -11.24 -13.11 -6.09
N GLU A 141 -9.97 -13.08 -5.74
CA GLU A 141 -8.89 -12.56 -6.56
C GLU A 141 -7.59 -13.35 -6.30
N GLY A 142 -6.72 -13.47 -7.32
CA GLY A 142 -5.46 -14.20 -7.20
C GLY A 142 -5.64 -15.65 -6.75
N ARG A 143 -5.02 -16.03 -5.61
CA ARG A 143 -5.14 -17.38 -5.04
C ARG A 143 -6.45 -17.59 -4.27
N SER A 144 -7.09 -16.52 -3.80
CA SER A 144 -8.38 -16.61 -3.15
C SER A 144 -9.48 -16.91 -4.18
N LYS A 145 -10.13 -18.07 -4.04
CA LYS A 145 -11.23 -18.52 -4.92
C LYS A 145 -12.62 -18.31 -4.32
N VAL A 146 -12.69 -17.72 -3.13
CA VAL A 146 -13.91 -17.47 -2.36
C VAL A 146 -13.94 -16.02 -1.91
N GLY A 147 -15.11 -15.53 -1.49
CA GLY A 147 -15.29 -14.15 -1.06
C GLY A 147 -16.09 -13.31 -2.06
N TYR A 148 -16.05 -11.99 -1.89
CA TYR A 148 -16.78 -11.06 -2.75
C TYR A 148 -16.03 -10.79 -4.06
N GLU A 149 -16.79 -10.45 -5.10
CA GLU A 149 -16.23 -10.05 -6.39
C GLU A 149 -15.53 -8.69 -6.26
N ASN A 150 -14.33 -8.56 -6.82
CA ASN A 150 -13.56 -7.34 -6.73
C ASN A 150 -14.13 -6.27 -7.69
N ILE A 151 -14.72 -5.21 -7.14
CA ILE A 151 -15.32 -4.13 -7.93
C ILE A 151 -14.22 -3.12 -8.28
N ILE A 152 -14.07 -2.83 -9.57
CA ILE A 152 -13.14 -1.82 -10.06
C ILE A 152 -13.94 -0.58 -10.42
N LEU A 153 -13.64 0.52 -9.75
CA LEU A 153 -14.24 1.81 -10.02
C LEU A 153 -13.26 2.67 -10.83
N PRO A 154 -13.74 3.44 -11.83
CA PRO A 154 -12.87 4.36 -12.55
C PRO A 154 -12.40 5.50 -11.64
N LEU A 155 -11.28 6.12 -12.01
CA LEU A 155 -10.82 7.35 -11.35
C LEU A 155 -11.79 8.50 -11.64
N GLY A 156 -12.14 9.25 -10.60
CA GLY A 156 -12.87 10.51 -10.71
C GLY A 156 -11.92 11.67 -10.97
N PHE A 157 -12.30 12.60 -11.84
CA PHE A 157 -11.52 13.80 -12.16
C PHE A 157 -12.32 15.05 -11.85
N TYR A 158 -11.76 15.92 -11.00
CA TYR A 158 -12.44 17.11 -10.52
C TYR A 158 -11.56 18.35 -10.69
N ASP A 159 -12.18 19.44 -11.13
CA ASP A 159 -11.59 20.78 -11.24
C ASP A 159 -10.24 20.84 -11.96
N ASN A 160 -9.98 19.89 -12.86
CA ASN A 160 -8.73 19.69 -13.62
C ASN A 160 -7.46 19.50 -12.76
N CYS A 161 -7.59 19.33 -11.44
CA CYS A 161 -6.45 19.28 -10.53
C CYS A 161 -6.56 18.19 -9.44
N ARG A 162 -7.69 17.48 -9.37
CA ARG A 162 -7.94 16.45 -8.36
C ARG A 162 -8.34 15.13 -9.00
N ILE A 163 -7.69 14.06 -8.54
CA ILE A 163 -8.02 12.68 -8.85
C ILE A 163 -8.63 12.06 -7.60
N GLU A 164 -9.79 11.42 -7.73
CA GLU A 164 -10.43 10.63 -6.68
C GLU A 164 -10.51 9.15 -7.08
N GLY A 165 -10.50 8.26 -6.08
CA GLY A 165 -10.46 6.81 -6.26
C GLY A 165 -9.08 6.21 -5.99
N ASP A 166 -8.96 4.89 -6.20
CA ASP A 166 -7.74 4.13 -5.91
C ASP A 166 -6.70 4.33 -7.01
N PHE A 167 -5.96 5.44 -6.95
CA PHE A 167 -4.81 5.68 -7.83
C PHE A 167 -3.60 4.87 -7.36
N TYR A 168 -3.41 3.67 -7.91
CA TYR A 168 -2.35 2.75 -7.46
C TYR A 168 -1.23 2.60 -8.48
N LEU A 169 0.01 2.84 -8.04
CA LEU A 169 1.24 2.56 -8.78
C LEU A 169 1.81 1.21 -8.35
N ASN A 170 1.87 0.24 -9.26
CA ASN A 170 2.45 -1.07 -8.96
C ASN A 170 3.98 -1.10 -9.13
N ALA A 171 4.60 -2.21 -8.71
CA ALA A 171 6.06 -2.37 -8.74
C ALA A 171 6.66 -2.38 -10.16
N LEU A 172 5.86 -2.73 -11.17
CA LEU A 172 6.23 -2.72 -12.59
C LEU A 172 6.07 -1.34 -13.24
N GLY A 173 5.62 -0.34 -12.49
CA GLY A 173 5.51 1.04 -12.95
C GLY A 173 4.19 1.37 -13.64
N TYR A 174 3.17 0.50 -13.56
CA TYR A 174 1.85 0.75 -14.14
C TYR A 174 0.87 1.35 -13.12
N ILE A 175 -0.04 2.18 -13.64
CA ILE A 175 -1.16 2.75 -12.89
C ILE A 175 -2.41 1.90 -13.08
N ILE A 176 -3.12 1.61 -11.99
CA ILE A 176 -4.39 0.87 -11.94
C ILE A 176 -5.37 1.58 -10.99
N CYS A 177 -6.67 1.32 -11.16
CA CYS A 177 -7.75 1.93 -10.38
C CYS A 177 -8.21 1.10 -9.15
N ASN A 178 -7.40 0.16 -8.65
CA ASN A 178 -7.75 -0.71 -7.53
C ASN A 178 -6.47 -1.39 -6.98
N ASP A 179 -6.15 -1.19 -5.70
CA ASP A 179 -4.97 -1.75 -5.05
C ASP A 179 -5.16 -3.18 -4.50
N ASN A 180 -6.36 -3.74 -4.63
CA ASN A 180 -6.74 -5.09 -4.21
C ASN A 180 -6.72 -6.13 -5.35
N LEU A 181 -6.15 -5.79 -6.51
CA LEU A 181 -6.03 -6.69 -7.66
C LEU A 181 -4.86 -7.68 -7.53
N SER A 182 -5.03 -8.88 -8.09
CA SER A 182 -3.94 -9.85 -8.27
C SER A 182 -2.91 -9.35 -9.26
N TYR A 183 -1.66 -9.77 -9.15
CA TYR A 183 -0.61 -9.37 -10.09
C TYR A 183 -1.01 -9.65 -11.55
N GLU A 184 -1.67 -10.79 -11.81
CA GLU A 184 -2.18 -11.13 -13.14
C GLU A 184 -3.24 -10.13 -13.64
N ASN A 185 -4.17 -9.70 -12.77
CA ASN A 185 -5.19 -8.74 -13.16
C ASN A 185 -4.67 -7.30 -13.20
N GLN A 186 -3.63 -6.96 -12.43
CA GLN A 186 -2.95 -5.67 -12.55
C GLN A 186 -2.37 -5.47 -13.97
N ASP A 187 -1.80 -6.53 -14.56
CA ASP A 187 -1.26 -6.47 -15.93
C ASP A 187 -2.36 -6.26 -16.97
N LYS A 188 -3.53 -6.86 -16.77
CA LYS A 188 -4.67 -6.76 -17.71
C LYS A 188 -5.41 -5.43 -17.62
N LEU A 189 -5.43 -4.82 -16.44
CA LEU A 189 -6.26 -3.65 -16.11
C LEU A 189 -5.43 -2.37 -15.96
N SER A 190 -4.15 -2.41 -16.37
CA SER A 190 -3.28 -1.23 -16.38
C SER A 190 -3.85 -0.12 -17.26
N LEU A 191 -3.91 1.08 -16.73
CA LEU A 191 -4.33 2.28 -17.47
C LEU A 191 -3.19 2.81 -18.35
N CYS A 192 -2.02 2.99 -17.75
CA CYS A 192 -0.82 3.48 -18.42
C CYS A 192 0.42 3.16 -17.58
N HIS A 193 1.60 3.26 -18.21
CA HIS A 193 2.86 3.23 -17.49
C HIS A 193 3.16 4.62 -16.89
N SER A 194 3.87 4.68 -15.75
CA SER A 194 4.17 5.90 -15.00
C SER A 194 4.83 7.00 -15.83
N LYS A 195 5.67 6.62 -16.79
CA LYS A 195 6.32 7.55 -17.74
C LYS A 195 5.31 8.29 -18.65
N ASP A 196 4.16 7.68 -18.90
CA ASP A 196 3.11 8.15 -19.83
C ASP A 196 1.92 8.78 -19.10
N ILE A 197 2.01 8.97 -17.78
CA ILE A 197 0.87 9.39 -16.94
C ILE A 197 0.21 10.69 -17.40
N ILE A 198 0.99 11.70 -17.82
CA ILE A 198 0.41 12.95 -18.30
C ILE A 198 -0.30 12.79 -19.64
N THR A 199 0.24 11.95 -20.52
CA THR A 199 -0.42 11.66 -21.80
C THR A 199 -1.77 10.99 -21.53
N TYR A 200 -1.81 10.03 -20.61
CA TYR A 200 -3.05 9.37 -20.19
C TYR A 200 -4.04 10.37 -19.58
N LEU A 201 -3.62 11.16 -18.59
CA LEU A 201 -4.49 12.16 -17.93
C LEU A 201 -5.04 13.20 -18.92
N LYS A 202 -4.29 13.56 -19.96
CA LYS A 202 -4.78 14.45 -21.03
C LYS A 202 -5.74 13.79 -22.01
N SER A 203 -5.77 12.46 -22.10
CA SER A 203 -6.62 11.73 -23.06
C SER A 203 -8.03 11.46 -22.54
N ILE A 204 -8.23 11.60 -21.23
CA ILE A 204 -9.50 11.37 -20.53
C ILE A 204 -10.22 12.69 -20.18
N HIS A 205 -9.65 13.81 -20.62
CA HIS A 205 -10.20 15.17 -20.59
C HIS A 205 -10.46 15.63 -22.03
#